data_AF-A0A0G2GVW5-F1
#
_entry.id   AF-A0A0G2GVW5-F1
#
_cell.length_a   1.000
_cell.length_b   1.000
_cell.length_c   1.000
_cell.angle_alpha   90.00
_cell.angle_beta   90.00
_cell.angle_gamma   90.00
#
_symmetry.space_group_name_H-M   'P 1'
#
loop_
_entity.id
_entity.type
_entity.pdbx_description
1 polymer ?
#
loop_
_entity_poly.entity_id
_entity_poly.type
_entity_poly.pdbx_seq_one_letter_code
_entity_poly.pdbx_strand_id
1 'polypeptide(L)'
;MPAIGARSLPTNKDYLKDILKDFQQPNKEMRRCYVEHMEGRRHIYLKNLFVLPSHQHRGLGITLLQWGLDHAGSEQIPNFLSATDRGHGMYKRAGMVSVGKWEIDLEEWARKIEVKESQLGMWQKQEEIMKSQGDHLEGTLKGEVDIEFCVLRQPTHQIKTGA
;
A
#
# COMPACT_ATOMS: atom_id res chain seq x y z
N MET A 1 21.66 22.60 38.36
CA MET A 1 21.41 21.37 37.58
C MET A 1 20.62 21.76 36.34
N PRO A 2 21.06 21.47 35.11
CA PRO A 2 20.34 21.90 33.93
C PRO A 2 19.12 21.02 33.71
N ALA A 3 18.01 21.65 33.30
CA ALA A 3 16.77 20.99 32.94
C ALA A 3 17.01 20.04 31.76
N ILE A 4 16.59 18.79 31.90
CA ILE A 4 16.56 17.81 30.81
C ILE A 4 15.55 18.32 29.79
N GLY A 5 16.05 18.95 28.73
CA GLY A 5 15.24 19.43 27.62
C GLY A 5 14.54 18.24 26.98
N ALA A 6 13.22 18.15 27.16
CA ALA A 6 12.39 17.23 26.42
C ALA A 6 12.47 17.61 24.93
N ARG A 7 13.38 16.98 24.18
CA ARG A 7 13.29 16.99 22.71
C ARG A 7 11.92 16.42 22.36
N SER A 8 11.09 17.25 21.74
CA SER A 8 9.84 16.81 21.13
C SER A 8 10.19 15.76 20.06
N LEU A 9 9.41 14.69 19.99
CA LEU A 9 9.54 13.75 18.89
C LEU A 9 9.28 14.53 17.59
N PRO A 10 10.05 14.32 16.52
CA PRO A 10 9.72 14.92 15.24
C PRO A 10 8.32 14.43 14.84
N THR A 11 7.35 15.34 14.81
CA THR A 11 5.97 15.08 14.35
C THR A 11 5.93 14.75 12.85
N ASN A 12 7.04 14.99 12.15
CA ASN A 12 7.22 14.65 10.76
C ASN A 12 8.06 13.37 10.63
N LYS A 13 7.60 12.40 9.84
CA LYS A 13 8.31 11.15 9.47
C LYS A 13 9.53 11.39 8.57
N ASP A 14 10.07 12.61 8.57
CA ASP A 14 11.23 13.02 7.80
C ASP A 14 12.47 12.16 8.08
N TYR A 15 12.62 11.68 9.33
CA TYR A 15 13.71 10.78 9.71
C TYR A 15 13.63 9.39 9.07
N LEU A 16 12.45 9.02 8.55
CA LEU A 16 12.24 7.80 7.78
C LEU A 16 12.40 8.03 6.28
N LYS A 17 12.63 9.26 5.79
CA LYS A 17 12.68 9.55 4.34
C LYS A 17 13.64 8.64 3.58
N ASP A 18 14.82 8.35 4.12
CA ASP A 18 15.79 7.51 3.43
C ASP A 18 15.38 6.03 3.46
N ILE A 19 14.78 5.55 4.57
CA ILE A 19 14.20 4.21 4.66
C ILE A 19 12.99 4.07 3.72
N LEU A 20 12.15 5.11 3.61
CA LEU A 20 11.01 5.16 2.71
C LEU A 20 11.44 5.26 1.25
N LYS A 21 12.52 5.98 0.93
CA LYS A 21 13.14 5.96 -0.40
C LYS A 21 13.66 4.57 -0.74
N ASP A 22 14.28 3.89 0.22
CA ASP A 22 14.73 2.52 0.04
C ASP A 22 13.54 1.57 -0.10
N PHE A 23 12.41 1.79 0.57
CA PHE A 23 11.17 1.04 0.36
C PHE A 23 10.59 1.26 -1.04
N GLN A 24 10.82 2.44 -1.61
CA GLN A 24 10.44 2.74 -2.99
C GLN A 24 11.39 2.11 -4.04
N GLN A 25 12.57 1.59 -3.66
CA GLN A 25 13.53 0.99 -4.60
C GLN A 25 13.24 -0.46 -5.01
N PRO A 26 12.74 -1.36 -4.14
CA PRO A 26 12.16 -2.66 -4.55
C PRO A 26 11.06 -2.51 -5.61
N ASN A 27 10.49 -1.31 -5.77
CA ASN A 27 9.56 -1.00 -6.84
C ASN A 27 10.22 -0.78 -8.20
N LYS A 28 11.49 -1.11 -8.45
CA LYS A 28 12.04 -1.07 -9.82
C LYS A 28 11.28 -2.00 -10.75
N GLU A 29 10.97 -3.21 -10.29
CA GLU A 29 10.25 -4.21 -11.09
C GLU A 29 8.76 -3.86 -11.22
N MET A 30 8.13 -3.38 -10.14
CA MET A 30 6.76 -2.83 -10.21
C MET A 30 6.67 -1.60 -11.08
N ARG A 31 7.66 -0.70 -11.00
CA ARG A 31 7.78 0.48 -11.88
C ARG A 31 7.99 0.04 -13.32
N ARG A 32 8.80 -0.98 -13.58
CA ARG A 32 8.97 -1.54 -14.92
C ARG A 32 7.66 -2.12 -15.43
N CYS A 33 6.94 -2.88 -14.62
CA CYS A 33 5.62 -3.40 -14.96
C CYS A 33 4.64 -2.26 -15.28
N TYR A 34 4.60 -1.21 -14.45
CA TYR A 34 3.82 -0.01 -14.73
C TYR A 34 4.24 0.62 -16.07
N VAL A 35 5.55 0.81 -16.32
CA VAL A 35 6.06 1.43 -17.55
C VAL A 35 5.65 0.62 -18.77
N GLU A 36 5.87 -0.69 -18.74
CA GLU A 36 5.54 -1.62 -19.81
C GLU A 36 4.05 -1.57 -20.20
N HIS A 37 3.17 -1.47 -19.20
CA HIS A 37 1.73 -1.51 -19.43
C HIS A 37 1.11 -0.13 -19.68
N MET A 38 1.58 0.91 -19.00
CA MET A 38 0.86 2.19 -18.85
C MET A 38 1.63 3.43 -19.32
N GLU A 39 2.96 3.43 -19.37
CA GLU A 39 3.70 4.65 -19.70
C GLU A 39 3.39 5.12 -21.13
N GLY A 40 3.17 6.43 -21.27
CA GLY A 40 2.75 7.04 -22.53
C GLY A 40 1.29 6.79 -22.93
N ARG A 41 0.51 6.04 -22.14
CA ARG A 41 -0.91 5.76 -22.43
C ARG A 41 -1.82 6.54 -21.49
N ARG A 42 -2.97 7.02 -21.98
CA ARG A 42 -4.04 7.49 -21.08
C ARG A 42 -4.59 6.28 -20.33
N HIS A 43 -4.73 6.40 -19.01
CA HIS A 43 -5.21 5.34 -18.13
C HIS A 43 -5.69 5.92 -16.80
N ILE A 44 -6.40 5.12 -16.01
CA ILE A 44 -6.73 5.43 -14.62
C ILE A 44 -5.83 4.61 -13.70
N TYR A 45 -5.10 5.29 -12.81
CA TYR A 45 -4.32 4.66 -11.75
C TYR A 45 -5.04 4.80 -10.41
N LEU A 46 -5.51 3.68 -9.84
CA LEU A 46 -6.08 3.69 -8.49
C LEU A 46 -4.95 3.60 -7.46
N LYS A 47 -4.67 4.72 -6.78
CA LYS A 47 -3.58 4.80 -5.81
C LYS A 47 -3.91 4.16 -4.46
N ASN A 48 -5.11 4.40 -3.95
CA ASN A 48 -5.52 4.02 -2.61
C ASN A 48 -7.02 3.75 -2.59
N LEU A 49 -7.43 2.65 -1.95
CA LEU A 49 -8.83 2.34 -1.68
C LEU A 49 -8.92 1.68 -0.31
N PHE A 50 -9.71 2.28 0.58
CA PHE A 50 -9.86 1.81 1.95
C PHE A 50 -11.34 1.75 2.33
N VAL A 51 -11.66 0.74 3.12
CA VAL A 51 -12.94 0.60 3.81
C VAL A 51 -12.63 0.46 5.29
N LEU A 52 -13.31 1.24 6.14
CA LEU A 52 -13.17 1.15 7.58
C LEU A 52 -13.36 -0.30 8.05
N PRO A 53 -12.51 -0.83 8.97
CA PRO A 53 -12.60 -2.24 9.39
C PRO A 53 -14.01 -2.70 9.80
N SER A 54 -14.74 -1.86 10.54
CA SER A 54 -16.13 -2.11 10.98
C SER A 54 -17.16 -2.21 9.84
N HIS A 55 -16.78 -1.83 8.62
CA HIS A 55 -17.62 -1.77 7.42
C HIS A 55 -17.10 -2.71 6.30
N GLN A 56 -16.03 -3.47 6.53
CA GLN A 56 -15.51 -4.45 5.58
C GLN A 56 -16.44 -5.65 5.40
N HIS A 57 -16.17 -6.49 4.39
CA HIS A 57 -16.95 -7.69 4.04
C HIS A 57 -18.42 -7.46 3.65
N ARG A 58 -18.79 -6.21 3.34
CA ARG A 58 -20.13 -5.81 2.88
C ARG A 58 -20.19 -5.40 1.40
N GLY A 59 -19.17 -5.77 0.61
CA GLY A 59 -19.07 -5.41 -0.80
C GLY A 59 -18.66 -3.95 -1.09
N LEU A 60 -18.51 -3.10 -0.08
CA LEU A 60 -18.20 -1.66 -0.24
C LEU A 60 -16.92 -1.39 -1.05
N GLY A 61 -15.91 -2.26 -0.95
CA GLY A 61 -14.69 -2.13 -1.75
C GLY A 61 -14.94 -2.24 -3.26
N ILE A 62 -15.81 -3.18 -3.67
CA ILE A 62 -16.24 -3.30 -5.08
C ILE A 62 -17.07 -2.09 -5.48
N THR A 63 -17.99 -1.63 -4.62
CA THR A 63 -18.83 -0.46 -4.90
C THR A 63 -17.98 0.79 -5.16
N LEU A 64 -16.96 1.03 -4.33
CA LEU A 64 -16.03 2.15 -4.51
C LEU A 64 -15.19 1.99 -5.79
N LEU A 65 -14.73 0.77 -6.07
CA LEU A 65 -13.96 0.46 -7.28
C LEU A 65 -14.77 0.70 -8.55
N GLN A 66 -16.07 0.37 -8.54
CA GLN A 66 -16.93 0.39 -9.71
C GLN A 66 -16.96 1.75 -10.40
N TRP A 67 -16.98 2.84 -9.65
CA TRP A 67 -16.92 4.20 -10.20
C TRP A 67 -15.71 4.41 -11.13
N GLY A 68 -14.53 3.93 -10.70
CA GLY A 68 -13.30 4.04 -11.49
C GLY A 68 -13.28 3.11 -12.71
N LEU A 69 -13.94 1.95 -12.63
CA LEU A 69 -14.08 1.01 -13.74
C LEU A 69 -15.06 1.53 -14.80
N ASP A 70 -16.16 2.15 -14.37
CA ASP A 70 -17.16 2.75 -15.24
C ASP A 70 -16.59 3.95 -15.97
N HIS A 71 -15.87 4.83 -15.26
CA HIS A 71 -15.21 5.98 -15.87
C HIS A 71 -14.18 5.55 -16.93
N ALA A 72 -13.29 4.61 -16.59
CA ALA A 72 -12.33 4.05 -17.55
C ALA A 72 -13.02 3.38 -18.75
N GLY A 73 -14.11 2.65 -18.49
CA GLY A 73 -14.93 2.02 -19.54
C GLY A 73 -15.54 3.06 -20.49
N SER A 74 -16.06 4.16 -19.97
CA SER A 74 -16.65 5.24 -20.77
C SER A 74 -15.63 5.95 -21.65
N GLU A 75 -14.40 6.10 -21.16
CA GLU A 75 -13.30 6.73 -21.90
C GLU A 75 -12.49 5.75 -22.76
N GLN A 76 -12.83 4.46 -22.71
CA GLN A 76 -12.10 3.38 -23.39
C GLN A 76 -10.60 3.38 -23.04
N ILE A 77 -10.28 3.65 -21.77
CA ILE A 77 -8.90 3.63 -21.25
C ILE A 77 -8.72 2.50 -20.23
N PRO A 78 -7.51 1.95 -20.07
CA PRO A 78 -7.26 0.90 -19.10
C PRO A 78 -7.26 1.41 -17.65
N ASN A 79 -7.47 0.50 -16.70
CA ASN A 79 -7.22 0.70 -15.28
C ASN A 79 -5.99 -0.08 -14.84
N PHE A 80 -5.17 0.51 -13.97
CA PHE A 80 -4.02 -0.14 -13.36
C PHE A 80 -3.93 0.19 -11.87
N LEU A 81 -3.52 -0.79 -11.04
CA LEU A 81 -3.23 -0.59 -9.62
C LEU A 81 -2.30 -1.67 -9.07
N SER A 82 -1.70 -1.41 -7.91
CA SER A 82 -1.12 -2.46 -7.07
C SER A 82 -2.13 -2.90 -6.00
N ALA A 83 -2.15 -4.19 -5.72
CA ALA A 83 -3.06 -4.83 -4.76
C ALA A 83 -2.27 -5.70 -3.80
N THR A 84 -2.57 -5.60 -2.51
CA THR A 84 -2.11 -6.59 -1.52
C THR A 84 -2.82 -7.93 -1.75
N ASP A 85 -2.27 -9.01 -1.18
CA ASP A 85 -2.85 -10.35 -1.27
C ASP A 85 -4.32 -10.39 -0.82
N ARG A 86 -4.60 -9.71 0.30
CA ARG A 86 -5.96 -9.57 0.84
C ARG A 86 -6.93 -8.89 -0.13
N GLY A 87 -6.45 -7.89 -0.88
CA GLY A 87 -7.25 -7.14 -1.85
C GLY A 87 -7.35 -7.84 -3.22
N HIS A 88 -6.38 -8.67 -3.57
CA HIS A 88 -6.22 -9.25 -4.91
C HIS A 88 -7.47 -9.99 -5.42
N GLY A 89 -8.05 -10.85 -4.57
CA GLY A 89 -9.24 -11.61 -4.93
C GLY A 89 -10.45 -10.73 -5.28
N MET A 90 -10.56 -9.55 -4.67
CA MET A 90 -11.61 -8.57 -4.99
C MET A 90 -11.42 -8.01 -6.41
N TYR A 91 -10.20 -7.56 -6.73
CA TYR A 91 -9.90 -6.99 -8.05
C TYR A 91 -10.05 -8.02 -9.18
N LYS A 92 -9.68 -9.28 -8.94
CA LYS A 92 -9.93 -10.37 -9.90
C LYS A 92 -11.42 -10.57 -10.19
N ARG A 93 -12.28 -10.55 -9.16
CA ARG A 93 -13.73 -10.66 -9.35
C ARG A 93 -14.33 -9.48 -10.12
N ALA A 94 -13.67 -8.32 -10.07
CA ALA A 94 -14.03 -7.14 -10.87
C ALA A 94 -13.52 -7.19 -12.32
N GLY A 95 -12.97 -8.33 -12.77
CA GLY A 95 -12.49 -8.52 -14.14
C GLY A 95 -11.10 -7.93 -14.41
N MET A 96 -10.34 -7.60 -13.36
CA MET A 96 -8.92 -7.23 -13.51
C MET A 96 -8.06 -8.49 -13.56
N VAL A 97 -6.96 -8.43 -14.31
CA VAL A 97 -5.98 -9.54 -14.45
C VAL A 97 -4.64 -9.15 -13.85
N SER A 98 -3.93 -10.11 -13.26
CA SER A 98 -2.59 -9.86 -12.74
C SER A 98 -1.56 -9.82 -13.86
N VAL A 99 -0.72 -8.81 -13.81
CA VAL A 99 0.38 -8.56 -14.76
C VAL A 99 1.74 -8.56 -14.06
N GLY A 100 1.76 -8.73 -12.74
CA GLY A 100 2.97 -8.97 -11.95
C GLY A 100 2.62 -9.37 -10.51
N LYS A 101 3.57 -10.00 -9.83
CA LYS A 101 3.49 -10.45 -8.43
C LYS A 101 4.87 -10.30 -7.79
N TRP A 102 4.93 -9.73 -6.60
CA TRP A 102 6.17 -9.57 -5.84
C TRP A 102 5.93 -9.88 -4.37
N GLU A 103 6.93 -10.47 -3.74
CA GLU A 103 6.98 -10.71 -2.31
C GLU A 103 7.70 -9.54 -1.63
N ILE A 104 7.10 -9.01 -0.57
CA ILE A 104 7.61 -7.89 0.21
C ILE A 104 7.87 -8.41 1.62
N ASP A 105 9.14 -8.46 2.01
CA ASP A 105 9.55 -8.80 3.37
C ASP A 105 9.30 -7.61 4.30
N LEU A 106 8.18 -7.65 5.04
CA LEU A 106 7.81 -6.59 5.97
C LEU A 106 8.67 -6.61 7.25
N GLU A 107 9.24 -7.76 7.61
CA GLU A 107 10.11 -7.89 8.79
C GLU A 107 11.41 -7.11 8.59
N GLU A 108 12.03 -7.22 7.40
CA GLU A 108 13.22 -6.46 7.07
C GLU A 108 12.97 -4.94 7.20
N TRP A 109 11.79 -4.48 6.77
CA TRP A 109 11.40 -3.08 6.86
C TRP A 109 11.11 -2.63 8.29
N ALA A 110 10.34 -3.41 9.05
CA ALA A 110 10.07 -3.14 10.45
C ALA A 110 11.38 -3.00 11.24
N ARG A 111 12.33 -3.91 11.02
CA ARG A 111 13.66 -3.88 11.64
C ARG A 111 14.47 -2.64 11.26
N LYS A 112 14.42 -2.20 9.99
CA LYS A 112 15.11 -0.96 9.56
C LYS A 112 14.56 0.27 10.28
N ILE A 113 13.23 0.35 10.44
CA ILE A 113 12.56 1.43 11.18
C ILE A 113 12.96 1.39 12.65
N GLU A 114 12.87 0.22 13.28
CA GLU A 114 13.20 0.02 14.69
C GLU A 114 14.63 0.44 15.03
N VAL A 115 15.61 0.02 14.21
CA VAL A 115 17.02 0.40 14.39
C VAL A 115 17.18 1.92 14.29
N LYS A 116 16.50 2.57 13.34
CA LYS A 116 16.59 4.02 13.15
C LYS A 116 15.97 4.78 14.30
N GLU A 117 14.80 4.37 14.75
CA GLU A 117 14.12 4.96 15.91
C GLU A 117 14.92 4.74 17.21
N SER A 118 15.62 3.60 17.33
CA SER A 118 16.52 3.30 18.45
C SER A 118 17.73 4.23 18.48
N GLN A 119 18.37 4.47 17.33
CA GLN A 119 19.46 5.43 17.20
C GLN A 119 19.03 6.86 17.54
N LEU A 120 17.75 7.19 17.35
CA LEU A 120 17.17 8.50 17.69
C LEU A 120 16.70 8.59 19.15
N GLY A 121 16.83 7.52 19.95
CA GLY A 121 16.40 7.47 21.35
C GLY A 121 14.88 7.49 21.52
N MET A 122 14.11 7.17 20.48
CA MET A 122 12.64 7.27 20.50
C MET A 122 11.97 6.16 21.32
N TRP A 123 12.66 5.02 21.49
CA TRP A 123 12.14 3.86 22.22
C TRP A 123 12.17 4.00 23.75
N GLN A 124 13.14 4.76 24.30
CA GLN A 124 13.17 5.04 25.75
C GLN A 124 11.92 5.77 26.22
N LYS A 125 11.42 6.69 25.38
CA LYS A 125 10.21 7.48 25.65
C LYS A 125 8.92 6.70 25.39
N GLN A 126 8.93 5.79 24.41
CA GLN A 126 7.77 4.94 24.13
C GLN A 126 7.55 3.87 25.21
N GLU A 127 8.59 3.22 25.74
CA GLU A 127 8.43 2.29 26.86
C GLU A 127 7.87 2.98 28.12
N GLU A 128 8.31 4.20 28.44
CA GLU A 128 7.77 4.98 29.55
C GLU A 128 6.28 5.35 29.33
N ILE A 129 5.92 5.78 28.11
CA ILE A 129 4.53 6.09 27.74
C ILE A 129 3.66 4.82 27.74
N MET A 130 4.16 3.70 27.20
CA MET A 130 3.44 2.43 27.11
C MET A 130 3.23 1.79 28.49
N LYS A 131 4.26 1.79 29.36
CA LYS A 131 4.12 1.37 30.77
C LYS A 131 3.13 2.25 31.54
N SER A 132 3.01 3.53 31.17
CA SER A 132 2.02 4.45 31.76
C SER A 132 0.59 4.25 31.24
N GLN A 133 0.43 3.68 30.04
CA GLN A 133 -0.86 3.49 29.37
C GLN A 133 -1.42 2.05 29.48
N GLY A 134 -0.64 1.09 29.98
CA GLY A 134 -1.10 -0.27 30.25
C GLY A 134 -1.28 -1.15 29.01
N ASP A 135 -0.85 -0.68 27.84
CA ASP A 135 -0.92 -1.45 26.59
C ASP A 135 0.36 -2.30 26.43
N HIS A 136 0.18 -3.62 26.48
CA HIS A 136 1.16 -4.59 26.00
C HIS A 136 0.88 -4.91 24.53
N LEU A 137 1.79 -4.55 23.63
CA LEU A 137 1.78 -5.05 22.26
C LEU A 137 2.48 -6.42 22.22
N GLU A 138 1.71 -7.50 22.36
CA GLU A 138 2.14 -8.78 21.81
C GLU A 138 1.92 -8.75 20.29
N GLY A 139 3.00 -8.57 19.54
CA GLY A 139 2.96 -8.56 18.09
C GLY A 139 4.36 -8.52 17.51
N THR A 140 5.08 -9.65 17.55
CA THR A 140 6.32 -9.80 16.79
C THR A 140 5.94 -10.01 15.33
N LEU A 141 6.25 -9.05 14.45
CA LEU A 141 6.19 -9.20 12.99
C LEU A 141 7.30 -10.17 12.51
N LYS A 142 7.27 -11.42 12.98
CA LYS A 142 8.22 -12.46 12.60
C LYS A 142 7.71 -13.18 11.37
N GLY A 143 8.40 -13.02 10.24
CA GLY A 143 8.17 -13.78 9.01
C GLY A 143 6.98 -13.35 8.15
N GLU A 144 6.47 -12.12 8.30
CA GLU A 144 5.35 -11.64 7.48
C GLU A 144 5.85 -11.15 6.11
N VAL A 145 5.64 -11.99 5.09
CA VAL A 145 5.82 -11.63 3.69
C VAL A 145 4.46 -11.20 3.15
N ASP A 146 4.32 -9.94 2.74
CA ASP A 146 3.13 -9.51 1.99
C ASP A 146 3.35 -9.75 0.50
N ILE A 147 2.27 -9.97 -0.24
CA ILE A 147 2.32 -10.17 -1.68
C ILE A 147 1.60 -9.01 -2.33
N GLU A 148 2.33 -8.27 -3.17
CA GLU A 148 1.73 -7.25 -4.02
C GLU A 148 1.58 -7.75 -5.47
N PHE A 149 0.42 -7.45 -6.04
CA PHE A 149 0.07 -7.76 -7.42
C PHE A 149 -0.14 -6.46 -8.19
N CYS A 150 0.45 -6.33 -9.38
CA CYS A 150 -0.03 -5.36 -10.34
C CYS A 150 -1.20 -5.97 -11.09
N VAL A 151 -2.32 -5.25 -11.14
CA VAL A 151 -3.52 -5.69 -11.88
C VAL A 151 -3.96 -4.67 -12.90
N LEU A 152 -4.43 -5.18 -14.03
CA LEU A 152 -4.78 -4.43 -15.23
C LEU A 152 -6.17 -4.86 -15.69
N ARG A 153 -7.00 -3.89 -16.06
CA ARG A 153 -8.20 -4.12 -16.86
C ARG A 153 -8.12 -3.33 -18.15
N GLN A 154 -8.17 -4.03 -19.27
CA GLN A 154 -8.28 -3.41 -20.59
C GLN A 154 -9.73 -2.98 -20.86
N PRO A 155 -9.96 -1.96 -21.70
CA PRO A 155 -11.30 -1.62 -22.17
C PRO A 155 -11.90 -2.82 -22.90
N THR A 156 -13.10 -3.23 -22.51
CA THR A 156 -13.86 -4.20 -23.29
C THR A 156 -14.31 -3.53 -24.59
N HIS A 157 -13.83 -4.02 -25.74
CA HIS A 157 -14.45 -3.68 -27.03
C HIS A 157 -15.91 -4.14 -26.96
N GLN A 158 -16.85 -3.20 -26.99
CA GLN A 158 -18.21 -3.54 -27.38
C GLN A 158 -18.15 -3.92 -28.86
N ILE A 159 -18.13 -5.22 -29.14
CA ILE A 159 -18.53 -5.71 -30.45
C ILE A 159 -19.98 -5.27 -30.60
N LYS A 160 -20.23 -4.24 -31.43
CA LYS A 160 -21.57 -3.95 -31.92
C LYS A 160 -21.98 -5.15 -32.77
N THR A 161 -22.60 -6.15 -32.16
CA THR A 161 -23.40 -7.13 -32.91
C THR A 161 -24.61 -6.38 -33.42
N GLY A 162 -24.51 -5.92 -34.67
CA GLY A 162 -25.68 -5.55 -35.44
C GLY A 162 -26.51 -6.79 -35.71
N ALA A 163 -27.77 -6.73 -35.29
CA ALA A 163 -28.89 -7.49 -35.84
C ALA A 163 -30.11 -6.56 -35.79
#